data_AF-A0AAN6PWF3-F1
#
_entry.id   AF-A0AAN6PWF3-F1
#
_cell.length_a   1.000
_cell.length_b   1.000
_cell.length_c   1.000
_cell.angle_alpha   90.00
_cell.angle_beta   90.00
_cell.angle_gamma   90.00
#
_symmetry.space_group_name_H-M   'P 1'
#
loop_
_entity.id
_entity.type
_entity.pdbx_description
1 polymer ?
#
loop_
_entity_poly.entity_id
_entity_poly.type
_entity_poly.pdbx_seq_one_letter_code
_entity_poly.pdbx_strand_id
1 'polypeptide(L)'
;MSLPNPNRDVRLELAVAIDGERFPSLKAYFGNTDTQIPGTDADVNIVRDAHQGGAAQGWLYIIENALRERDHQLNQVIDEKEALANEKEILTHKVDEQQSDGQELLSRIHGLQDNNAKLNEAYIAQKARAATLDSLVKKGVTIDAGSGGDTNTAMQHPDKFSGDEADSTKRTQAFNNWNNQVQARWNMRPQEFNSEKKKLLYAATLLTGSAATGVAKVIEKINASPDNDVDWPYKTGMALLSHLAGKYATMDLAAAAENKLTKIKQAGKYVNFIDFLTEFTN
;
A
#
# COMPACT_ATOMS: atom_id res chain seq x y z
N MET A 1 15.22 44.44 67.34
CA MET A 1 14.65 43.14 66.91
C MET A 1 14.29 43.30 65.44
N SER A 2 14.99 42.60 64.56
CA SER A 2 14.65 42.59 63.12
C SER A 2 13.39 41.74 62.94
N LEU A 3 12.41 42.24 62.20
CA LEU A 3 11.20 41.46 61.90
C LEU A 3 11.58 40.28 60.98
N PRO A 4 11.02 39.07 61.19
CA PRO A 4 11.25 37.95 60.29
C PRO A 4 10.81 38.33 58.87
N ASN A 5 11.66 38.04 57.88
CA ASN A 5 11.33 38.26 56.48
C ASN A 5 10.41 37.11 56.01
N PRO A 6 9.11 37.37 55.75
CA PRO A 6 8.16 36.32 55.37
C PRO A 6 8.38 35.77 53.95
N ASN A 7 9.26 36.41 53.18
CA ASN A 7 9.58 36.02 51.80
C ASN A 7 10.94 35.31 51.68
N ARG A 8 11.50 34.79 52.78
CA ARG A 8 12.72 33.97 52.71
C ARG A 8 12.36 32.61 52.12
N ASP A 9 13.12 32.16 51.13
CA ASP A 9 13.00 30.81 50.61
C ASP A 9 13.53 29.81 51.64
N VAL A 10 12.64 28.99 52.22
CA VAL A 10 12.97 28.03 53.28
C VAL A 10 13.11 26.59 52.77
N ARG A 11 13.07 26.36 51.43
CA ARG A 11 13.03 25.01 50.85
C ARG A 11 14.16 24.08 51.32
N LEU A 12 15.40 24.57 51.36
CA LEU A 12 16.56 23.76 51.77
C LEU A 12 16.51 23.45 53.26
N GLU A 13 15.98 24.36 54.07
CA GLU A 13 15.84 24.18 55.51
C GLU A 13 14.73 23.19 55.84
N LEU A 14 13.64 23.20 55.06
CA LEU A 14 12.61 22.17 55.10
C LEU A 14 13.18 20.80 54.71
N ALA A 15 14.00 20.73 53.66
CA ALA A 15 14.68 19.48 53.25
C ALA A 15 15.62 18.93 54.34
N VAL A 16 16.26 19.81 55.11
CA VAL A 16 17.11 19.41 56.26
C VAL A 16 16.27 19.01 57.47
N ALA A 17 15.14 19.68 57.71
CA ALA A 17 14.23 19.37 58.82
C ALA A 17 13.50 18.03 58.66
N ILE A 18 13.45 17.50 57.44
CA ILE A 18 12.86 16.20 57.11
C ILE A 18 13.91 15.09 57.23
N ASP A 19 13.57 14.07 58.01
CA ASP A 19 14.32 12.82 58.05
C ASP A 19 14.22 12.11 56.69
N GLY A 20 15.37 12.01 56.01
CA GLY A 20 15.46 11.40 54.68
C GLY A 20 15.34 9.88 54.68
N GLU A 21 15.56 9.23 55.82
CA GLU A 21 15.35 7.78 55.93
C GLU A 21 13.86 7.44 56.00
N ARG A 22 13.07 8.34 56.60
CA ARG A 22 11.64 8.12 56.83
C ARG A 22 10.73 8.73 55.76
N PHE A 23 11.10 9.88 55.19
CA PHE A 23 10.35 10.58 54.16
C PHE A 23 11.25 10.99 52.98
N PRO A 24 11.80 10.00 52.25
CA PRO A 24 12.77 10.23 51.19
C PRO A 24 12.21 11.08 50.04
N SER A 25 10.97 10.84 49.60
CA SER A 25 10.37 11.60 48.48
C SER A 25 10.09 13.05 48.87
N LEU A 26 9.62 13.29 50.10
CA LEU A 26 9.39 14.63 50.62
C LEU A 26 10.71 15.43 50.72
N LYS A 27 11.77 14.80 51.23
CA LYS A 27 13.10 15.41 51.29
C LYS A 27 13.65 15.72 49.90
N ALA A 28 13.53 14.78 48.96
CA ALA A 28 13.95 14.97 47.58
C ALA A 28 13.18 16.11 46.90
N TYR A 29 11.86 16.21 47.14
CA TYR A 29 11.03 17.29 46.61
C TYR A 29 11.54 18.67 47.05
N PHE A 30 11.75 18.88 48.35
CA PHE A 30 12.23 20.17 48.86
C PHE A 30 13.69 20.47 48.48
N GLY A 31 14.52 19.44 48.32
CA GLY A 31 15.91 19.58 47.90
C GLY A 31 16.10 19.89 46.41
N ASN A 32 15.19 19.39 45.56
CA ASN A 32 15.32 19.44 44.10
C ASN A 32 14.31 20.36 43.42
N THR A 33 13.36 20.95 44.15
CA THR A 33 12.39 21.89 43.57
C THR A 33 13.04 23.23 43.25
N ASP A 34 12.88 23.68 42.00
CA ASP A 34 13.27 25.03 41.58
C ASP A 34 12.30 26.11 42.09
N THR A 35 11.14 25.70 42.60
CA THR A 35 10.12 26.62 43.11
C THR A 35 10.55 27.16 44.47
N GLN A 36 10.58 28.49 44.61
CA GLN A 36 10.81 29.13 45.90
C GLN A 36 9.64 28.84 46.85
N ILE A 37 9.97 28.55 48.10
CA ILE A 37 8.97 28.30 49.15
C ILE A 37 9.13 29.41 50.18
N PRO A 38 8.37 30.52 50.04
CA PRO A 38 8.44 31.61 51.00
C PRO A 38 7.95 31.11 52.36
N GLY A 39 8.71 31.39 53.41
CA GLY A 39 8.36 30.99 54.76
C GLY A 39 9.27 31.61 55.82
N THR A 40 9.04 31.19 57.05
CA THR A 40 9.72 31.67 58.25
C THR A 40 10.33 30.51 59.05
N ASP A 41 11.18 30.82 60.03
CA ASP A 41 11.72 29.82 60.95
C ASP A 41 10.60 29.07 61.72
N ALA A 42 9.46 29.73 61.95
CA ALA A 42 8.31 29.11 62.60
C ALA A 42 7.72 27.98 61.73
N ASP A 43 7.65 28.18 60.42
CA ASP A 43 7.15 27.17 59.47
C ASP A 43 8.07 25.94 59.42
N VAL A 44 9.39 26.17 59.43
CA VAL A 44 10.40 25.10 59.49
C VAL A 44 10.31 24.33 60.82
N ASN A 45 10.08 25.04 61.93
CA ASN A 45 9.91 24.41 63.24
C ASN A 45 8.62 23.59 63.32
N ILE A 46 7.51 24.05 62.73
CA ILE A 46 6.25 23.28 62.64
C ILE A 46 6.48 21.94 61.94
N VAL A 47 7.24 21.93 60.83
CA VAL A 47 7.57 20.70 60.11
C VAL A 47 8.49 19.78 60.93
N ARG A 48 9.44 20.35 61.67
CA ARG A 48 10.32 19.60 62.59
C ARG A 48 9.53 18.99 63.77
N ASP A 49 8.57 19.72 64.31
CA ASP A 49 7.74 19.26 65.43
C ASP A 49 6.71 18.22 64.96
N ALA A 50 6.15 18.41 63.75
CA ALA A 50 5.28 17.42 63.10
C ALA A 50 5.98 16.08 62.86
N HIS A 51 7.31 16.10 62.69
CA HIS A 51 8.13 14.91 62.63
C HIS A 51 8.25 14.20 64.00
N GLN A 52 8.30 14.96 65.09
CA GLN A 52 8.56 14.46 66.45
C GLN A 52 7.31 14.03 67.23
N GLY A 53 6.08 14.39 66.83
CA GLY A 53 4.88 13.97 67.59
C GLY A 53 3.52 13.99 66.87
N GLY A 54 2.66 13.03 67.25
CA GLY A 54 1.19 13.09 67.14
C GLY A 54 0.56 13.05 65.75
N ALA A 55 -0.63 13.68 65.62
CA ALA A 55 -1.49 13.65 64.44
C ALA A 55 -0.89 14.31 63.17
N ALA A 56 0.08 15.20 63.34
CA ALA A 56 0.77 15.86 62.22
C ALA A 56 1.69 14.91 61.42
N GLN A 57 2.16 13.84 62.06
CA GLN A 57 2.95 12.80 61.40
C GLN A 57 2.13 12.00 60.37
N GLY A 58 0.82 11.84 60.61
CA GLY A 58 -0.10 11.22 59.66
C GLY A 58 -0.22 12.02 58.36
N TRP A 59 -0.24 13.35 58.45
CA TRP A 59 -0.24 14.23 57.29
C TRP A 59 1.04 14.13 56.46
N LEU A 60 2.21 14.10 57.11
CA LEU A 60 3.50 13.90 56.41
C LEU A 60 3.54 12.56 55.67
N TYR A 61 2.96 11.50 56.24
CA TYR A 61 2.89 10.19 55.59
C TYR A 61 1.96 10.18 54.36
N ILE A 62 0.82 10.89 54.44
CA ILE A 62 -0.09 11.06 53.29
C ILE A 62 0.64 11.80 52.16
N ILE A 63 1.37 12.87 52.46
CA ILE A 63 2.10 13.66 51.46
C ILE A 63 3.24 12.84 50.85
N GLU A 64 4.00 12.11 51.67
CA GLU A 64 5.08 11.21 51.20
C GLU A 64 4.53 10.15 50.25
N ASN A 65 3.41 9.50 50.58
CA ASN A 65 2.81 8.50 49.69
C ASN A 65 2.33 9.12 48.38
N ALA A 66 1.73 10.31 48.43
CA ALA A 66 1.31 11.01 47.22
C ALA A 66 2.50 11.39 46.33
N LEU A 67 3.61 11.85 46.92
CA LEU A 67 4.84 12.16 46.18
C LEU A 67 5.49 10.91 45.60
N ARG A 68 5.54 9.82 46.36
CA ARG A 68 6.09 8.54 45.88
C ARG A 68 5.30 7.99 44.71
N GLU A 69 3.96 8.03 44.79
CA GLU A 69 3.09 7.61 43.69
C GLU A 69 3.30 8.48 42.45
N ARG A 70 3.41 9.80 42.64
CA ARG A 70 3.72 10.72 41.54
C ARG A 70 5.08 10.45 40.91
N ASP A 71 6.11 10.23 41.73
CA ASP A 71 7.47 9.94 41.24
C ASP A 71 7.52 8.60 40.50
N HIS A 72 6.77 7.60 40.98
CA HIS A 72 6.60 6.32 40.28
C HIS A 72 5.92 6.51 38.92
N GLN A 73 4.80 7.26 38.85
CA GLN A 73 4.14 7.57 37.58
C GLN A 73 5.05 8.35 36.63
N LEU A 74 5.85 9.28 37.15
CA LEU A 74 6.77 10.07 36.34
C LEU A 74 7.89 9.20 35.75
N ASN A 75 8.43 8.27 36.54
CA ASN A 75 9.43 7.31 36.05
C ASN A 75 8.83 6.37 34.99
N GLN A 76 7.59 5.90 35.18
CA GLN A 76 6.91 5.11 34.14
C GLN A 76 6.76 5.88 32.83
N VAL A 77 6.38 7.16 32.89
CA VAL A 77 6.28 8.01 31.69
C VAL A 77 7.64 8.23 31.03
N ILE A 78 8.72 8.34 31.81
CA ILE A 78 10.08 8.45 31.27
C ILE A 78 10.46 7.16 30.53
N ASP A 79 10.25 6.00 31.15
CA ASP A 79 10.56 4.69 30.56
C ASP A 79 9.75 4.45 29.28
N GLU A 80 8.45 4.78 29.29
CA GLU A 80 7.58 4.71 28.12
C GLU A 80 8.06 5.64 26.99
N LYS A 81 8.50 6.86 27.34
CA LYS A 81 9.03 7.81 26.36
C LYS A 81 10.33 7.33 25.73
N GLU A 82 11.22 6.70 26.50
CA GLU A 82 12.45 6.10 25.98
C GLU A 82 12.14 4.90 25.07
N ALA A 83 11.18 4.05 25.44
CA ALA A 83 10.72 2.95 24.60
C ALA A 83 10.14 3.46 23.26
N LEU A 84 9.30 4.49 23.30
CA LEU A 84 8.73 5.12 22.10
C LEU A 84 9.82 5.80 21.23
N ALA A 85 10.85 6.38 21.83
CA ALA A 85 11.96 6.96 21.10
C ALA A 85 12.75 5.88 20.32
N ASN A 86 13.03 4.75 20.97
CA ASN A 86 13.70 3.61 20.34
C ASN A 86 12.84 3.01 19.21
N GLU A 87 11.52 2.85 19.43
CA GLU A 87 10.60 2.37 18.39
C GLU A 87 10.57 3.31 17.18
N LYS A 88 10.53 4.62 17.42
CA LYS A 88 10.58 5.64 16.36
C LYS A 88 11.87 5.55 15.55
N GLU A 89 13.02 5.32 16.19
CA GLU A 89 14.30 5.15 15.50
C GLU A 89 14.28 3.91 14.59
N ILE A 90 13.79 2.78 15.08
CA ILE A 90 13.63 1.53 14.30
C ILE A 90 12.72 1.76 13.10
N LEU A 91 11.57 2.43 13.30
CA LEU A 91 10.64 2.73 12.22
C LEU A 91 11.25 3.67 11.18
N THR A 92 12.07 4.63 11.60
CA THR A 92 12.77 5.54 10.68
C THR A 92 13.73 4.76 9.78
N HIS A 93 14.55 3.87 10.35
CA HIS A 93 15.46 3.03 9.56
C HIS A 93 14.72 2.13 8.56
N LYS A 94 13.57 1.56 8.95
CA LYS A 94 12.75 0.73 8.05
C LYS A 94 12.18 1.55 6.88
N VAL A 95 11.81 2.80 7.11
CA VAL A 95 11.33 3.68 6.04
C VAL A 95 12.46 3.99 5.06
N ASP A 96 13.67 4.26 5.55
CA ASP A 96 14.83 4.54 4.69
C ASP A 96 15.21 3.31 3.84
N GLU A 97 15.18 2.11 4.42
CA GLU A 97 15.40 0.85 3.70
C GLU A 97 14.36 0.65 2.58
N GLN A 98 13.08 0.84 2.89
CA GLN A 98 12.01 0.74 1.89
C GLN A 98 12.13 1.78 0.77
N GLN A 99 12.62 2.98 1.08
CA GLN A 99 12.87 4.01 0.07
C GLN A 99 14.04 3.63 -0.85
N SER A 100 15.11 3.07 -0.30
CA SER A 100 16.24 2.54 -1.07
C SER A 100 15.78 1.44 -2.03
N ASP A 101 15.04 0.46 -1.52
CA ASP A 101 14.49 -0.64 -2.33
C ASP A 101 13.56 -0.11 -3.44
N GLY A 102 12.73 0.88 -3.11
CA GLY A 102 11.88 1.56 -4.10
C GLY A 102 12.67 2.23 -5.21
N GLN A 103 13.80 2.87 -4.91
CA GLN A 103 14.69 3.47 -5.91
C GLN A 103 15.38 2.42 -6.80
N GLU A 104 15.77 1.28 -6.23
CA GLU A 104 16.32 0.16 -7.00
C GLU A 104 15.28 -0.41 -7.97
N LEU A 105 14.05 -0.63 -7.50
CA LEU A 105 12.95 -1.10 -8.34
C LEU A 105 12.64 -0.15 -9.49
N LEU A 106 12.61 1.17 -9.24
CA LEU A 106 12.43 2.18 -10.28
C LEU A 106 13.55 2.13 -11.32
N SER A 107 14.80 1.97 -10.88
CA SER A 107 15.95 1.84 -11.78
C SER A 107 15.84 0.60 -12.67
N ARG A 108 15.37 -0.51 -12.09
CA ARG A 108 15.11 -1.75 -12.84
C ARG A 108 13.96 -1.62 -13.83
N ILE A 109 12.90 -0.91 -13.47
CA ILE A 109 11.77 -0.61 -14.37
C ILE A 109 12.26 0.19 -15.59
N HIS A 110 13.05 1.25 -15.37
CA HIS A 110 13.62 2.03 -16.48
C HIS A 110 14.49 1.15 -17.39
N GLY A 111 15.36 0.31 -16.83
CA GLY A 111 16.17 -0.64 -17.61
C GLY A 111 15.32 -1.63 -18.44
N LEU A 112 14.20 -2.11 -17.90
CA LEU A 112 13.27 -2.97 -18.63
C LEU A 112 12.53 -2.22 -19.74
N GLN A 113 12.16 -0.96 -19.52
CA GLN A 113 11.54 -0.11 -20.54
C GLN A 113 12.50 0.12 -21.72
N ASP A 114 13.77 0.41 -21.45
CA ASP A 114 14.81 0.56 -22.48
C ASP A 114 15.01 -0.74 -23.28
N ASN A 115 15.03 -1.89 -22.59
CA ASN A 115 15.15 -3.19 -23.25
C ASN A 115 13.93 -3.52 -24.11
N ASN A 116 12.72 -3.21 -23.64
CA ASN A 116 11.49 -3.36 -24.42
C ASN A 116 11.48 -2.47 -25.66
N ALA A 117 11.98 -1.23 -25.55
CA ALA A 117 12.12 -0.34 -26.71
C ALA A 117 13.04 -0.95 -27.78
N LYS A 118 14.22 -1.44 -27.39
CA LYS A 118 15.17 -2.10 -28.29
C LYS A 118 14.59 -3.36 -28.93
N LEU A 119 13.88 -4.18 -28.15
CA LEU A 119 13.19 -5.38 -28.66
C LEU A 119 12.11 -5.02 -29.67
N ASN A 120 11.33 -3.97 -29.41
CA ASN A 120 10.30 -3.49 -30.33
C ASN A 120 10.90 -2.98 -31.65
N GLU A 121 12.00 -2.22 -31.59
CA GLU A 121 12.74 -1.79 -32.79
C GLU A 121 13.25 -2.99 -33.61
N ALA A 122 13.85 -4.00 -32.95
CA ALA A 122 14.31 -5.22 -33.60
C ALA A 122 13.17 -6.01 -34.25
N TYR A 123 12.01 -6.09 -33.58
CA TYR A 123 10.82 -6.73 -34.12
C TYR A 123 10.31 -6.01 -35.38
N ILE A 124 10.22 -4.67 -35.36
CA ILE A 124 9.83 -3.87 -36.53
C ILE A 124 10.80 -4.11 -37.69
N ALA A 125 12.10 -4.11 -37.42
CA ALA A 125 13.13 -4.36 -38.45
C ALA A 125 13.01 -5.78 -39.06
N GLN A 126 12.75 -6.79 -38.22
CA GLN A 126 12.55 -8.16 -38.70
C GLN A 126 11.29 -8.29 -39.54
N LYS A 127 10.18 -7.67 -39.12
CA LYS A 127 8.92 -7.64 -39.87
C LYS A 127 9.10 -6.96 -41.24
N ALA A 128 9.86 -5.87 -41.31
CA ALA A 128 10.20 -5.21 -42.57
C ALA A 128 11.02 -6.13 -43.50
N ARG A 129 12.02 -6.85 -42.97
CA ARG A 129 12.81 -7.83 -43.75
C ARG A 129 11.94 -8.95 -44.31
N ALA A 130 11.00 -9.49 -43.52
CA ALA A 130 10.08 -10.53 -43.96
C ALA A 130 9.17 -10.05 -45.10
N ALA A 131 8.67 -8.80 -45.03
CA ALA A 131 7.88 -8.20 -46.11
C ALA A 131 8.70 -8.05 -47.41
N THR A 132 9.97 -7.65 -47.32
CA THR A 132 10.87 -7.61 -48.48
C THR A 132 11.06 -9.00 -49.09
N LEU A 133 11.26 -10.03 -48.26
CA LEU A 133 11.42 -11.40 -48.73
C LEU A 133 10.14 -11.92 -49.43
N ASP A 134 8.96 -11.68 -48.87
CA ASP A 134 7.67 -12.02 -49.50
C ASP A 134 7.49 -11.34 -50.87
N SER A 135 7.90 -10.07 -50.97
CA SER A 135 7.86 -9.34 -52.25
C SER A 135 8.82 -9.92 -53.30
N LEU A 136 9.98 -10.42 -52.88
CA LEU A 136 10.96 -11.07 -53.75
C LEU A 136 10.49 -12.47 -54.17
N VAL A 137 9.88 -13.23 -53.27
CA VAL A 137 9.26 -14.53 -53.59
C VAL A 137 8.11 -14.33 -54.58
N LYS A 138 7.23 -13.35 -54.39
CA LYS A 138 6.15 -13.03 -55.34
C LYS A 138 6.68 -12.57 -56.72
N LYS A 139 7.79 -11.82 -56.76
CA LYS A 139 8.46 -11.44 -58.02
C LYS A 139 9.22 -12.61 -58.68
N GLY A 140 9.71 -13.56 -57.88
CA GLY A 140 10.35 -14.79 -58.37
C GLY A 140 9.36 -15.88 -58.81
N VAL A 141 8.10 -15.81 -58.35
CA VAL A 141 7.02 -16.76 -58.64
C VAL A 141 5.99 -16.16 -59.62
N THR A 142 6.42 -15.30 -60.54
CA THR A 142 5.61 -15.02 -61.75
C THR A 142 5.75 -16.17 -62.76
N ILE A 143 5.08 -17.28 -62.45
CA ILE A 143 4.46 -18.17 -63.44
C ILE A 143 2.95 -18.09 -63.16
N ASP A 144 2.22 -17.69 -64.18
CA ASP A 144 0.77 -17.40 -64.19
C ASP A 144 -0.10 -18.49 -63.58
N ALA A 145 -1.09 -18.10 -62.75
CA ALA A 145 -2.50 -18.50 -62.84
C ALA A 145 -3.31 -18.16 -61.55
N GLY A 146 -4.34 -17.32 -61.72
CA GLY A 146 -5.71 -17.59 -61.24
C GLY A 146 -6.05 -17.69 -59.74
N SER A 147 -6.84 -16.71 -59.28
CA SER A 147 -8.02 -16.85 -58.40
C SER A 147 -7.89 -17.34 -56.94
N GLY A 148 -8.19 -16.43 -56.01
CA GLY A 148 -9.11 -16.71 -54.89
C GLY A 148 -8.54 -17.24 -53.57
N GLY A 149 -8.87 -16.54 -52.47
CA GLY A 149 -8.96 -17.13 -51.13
C GLY A 149 -8.00 -16.53 -50.09
N ASP A 150 -8.47 -15.52 -49.38
CA ASP A 150 -7.84 -15.00 -48.15
C ASP A 150 -7.98 -16.02 -47.01
N THR A 151 -6.94 -16.82 -46.77
CA THR A 151 -6.83 -17.71 -45.60
C THR A 151 -5.89 -17.12 -44.57
N ASN A 152 -6.37 -16.14 -43.79
CA ASN A 152 -5.59 -15.53 -42.71
C ASN A 152 -5.83 -16.26 -41.37
N THR A 153 -5.14 -17.38 -41.16
CA THR A 153 -5.29 -18.30 -40.01
C THR A 153 -4.40 -18.00 -38.78
N ALA A 154 -3.80 -16.80 -38.65
CA ALA A 154 -2.71 -16.62 -37.69
C ALA A 154 -3.08 -16.19 -36.24
N MET A 155 -4.35 -15.90 -35.90
CA MET A 155 -4.74 -15.61 -34.50
C MET A 155 -6.25 -15.85 -34.29
N GLN A 156 -6.60 -16.81 -33.42
CA GLN A 156 -7.99 -17.09 -33.09
C GLN A 156 -8.66 -15.86 -32.46
N HIS A 157 -9.95 -15.67 -32.73
CA HIS A 157 -10.72 -14.65 -32.04
C HIS A 157 -10.83 -15.02 -30.56
N PRO A 158 -10.77 -14.05 -29.63
CA PRO A 158 -11.07 -14.31 -28.24
C PRO A 158 -12.46 -14.93 -28.10
N ASP A 159 -12.61 -15.84 -27.16
CA ASP A 159 -13.92 -16.35 -26.78
C ASP A 159 -14.80 -15.21 -26.23
N LYS A 160 -16.12 -15.43 -26.24
CA LYS A 160 -17.05 -14.44 -25.69
C LYS A 160 -16.96 -14.40 -24.16
N PHE A 161 -17.08 -13.21 -23.59
CA PHE A 161 -17.07 -12.99 -22.15
C PHE A 161 -18.46 -12.62 -21.63
N SER A 162 -18.98 -13.35 -20.63
CA SER A 162 -20.34 -13.12 -20.10
C SER A 162 -20.39 -12.24 -18.85
N GLY A 163 -19.34 -12.28 -18.02
CA GLY A 163 -19.33 -11.64 -16.70
C GLY A 163 -20.22 -12.31 -15.65
N ASP A 164 -20.84 -13.45 -15.97
CA ASP A 164 -21.84 -14.12 -15.12
C ASP A 164 -21.25 -15.16 -14.16
N GLU A 165 -19.94 -15.40 -14.21
CA GLU A 165 -19.27 -16.32 -13.30
C GLU A 165 -19.47 -15.87 -11.85
N ALA A 166 -19.96 -16.76 -10.98
CA ALA A 166 -20.28 -16.43 -9.60
C ALA A 166 -19.01 -16.23 -8.76
N ASP A 167 -18.00 -17.06 -9.00
CA ASP A 167 -16.70 -16.98 -8.33
C ASP A 167 -15.92 -15.75 -8.80
N SER A 168 -15.66 -14.82 -7.88
CA SER A 168 -14.95 -13.57 -8.20
C SER A 168 -13.55 -13.81 -8.75
N THR A 169 -12.84 -14.84 -8.26
CA THR A 169 -11.48 -15.17 -8.71
C THR A 169 -11.52 -15.64 -10.16
N LYS A 170 -12.40 -16.59 -10.46
CA LYS A 170 -12.56 -17.13 -11.82
C LYS A 170 -13.06 -16.05 -12.78
N ARG A 171 -13.99 -15.21 -12.35
CA ARG A 171 -14.51 -14.08 -13.13
C ARG A 171 -13.40 -13.08 -13.48
N THR A 172 -12.57 -12.71 -12.50
CA THR A 172 -11.43 -11.80 -12.71
C THR A 172 -10.35 -12.41 -13.61
N GLN A 173 -10.00 -13.69 -13.41
CA GLN A 173 -9.06 -14.39 -14.29
C GLN A 173 -9.57 -14.49 -15.74
N ALA A 174 -10.83 -14.89 -15.91
CA ALA A 174 -11.48 -15.00 -17.21
C ALA A 174 -11.53 -13.63 -17.92
N PHE A 175 -11.87 -12.56 -17.17
CA PHE A 175 -11.88 -11.21 -17.70
C PHE A 175 -10.49 -10.75 -18.14
N ASN A 176 -9.46 -10.95 -17.31
CA ASN A 176 -8.10 -10.53 -17.64
C ASN A 176 -7.55 -11.27 -18.86
N ASN A 177 -7.79 -12.58 -18.94
CA ASN A 177 -7.41 -13.37 -20.11
C ASN A 177 -8.11 -12.84 -21.38
N TRP A 178 -9.43 -12.66 -21.33
CA TRP A 178 -10.20 -12.09 -22.43
C TRP A 178 -9.71 -10.70 -22.85
N ASN A 179 -9.50 -9.81 -21.88
CA ASN A 179 -9.03 -8.44 -22.09
C ASN A 179 -7.65 -8.41 -22.79
N ASN A 180 -6.73 -9.25 -22.33
CA ASN A 180 -5.40 -9.38 -22.93
C ASN A 180 -5.48 -9.87 -24.39
N GLN A 181 -6.36 -10.82 -24.70
CA GLN A 181 -6.52 -11.33 -26.06
C GLN A 181 -7.13 -10.27 -27.00
N VAL A 182 -8.10 -9.49 -26.52
CA VAL A 182 -8.69 -8.37 -27.27
C VAL A 182 -7.63 -7.32 -27.60
N GLN A 183 -6.86 -6.87 -26.60
CA GLN A 183 -5.80 -5.88 -26.80
C GLN A 183 -4.68 -6.39 -27.71
N ALA A 184 -4.25 -7.64 -27.53
CA ALA A 184 -3.26 -8.26 -28.39
C ALA A 184 -3.71 -8.26 -29.86
N ARG A 185 -4.99 -8.55 -30.12
CA ARG A 185 -5.52 -8.54 -31.49
C ARG A 185 -5.55 -7.13 -32.09
N TRP A 186 -5.96 -6.12 -31.32
CA TRP A 186 -5.91 -4.73 -31.76
C TRP A 186 -4.51 -4.30 -32.18
N ASN A 187 -3.51 -4.68 -31.39
CA ASN A 187 -2.11 -4.33 -31.64
C ASN A 187 -1.51 -5.09 -32.83
N MET A 188 -1.87 -6.37 -32.99
CA MET A 188 -1.33 -7.21 -34.06
C MET A 188 -2.00 -6.99 -35.42
N ARG A 189 -3.24 -6.47 -35.43
CA ARG A 189 -4.03 -6.22 -36.65
C ARG A 189 -4.42 -4.74 -36.78
N PRO A 190 -3.44 -3.80 -36.83
CA PRO A 190 -3.73 -2.37 -36.89
C PRO A 190 -4.56 -1.99 -38.13
N GLN A 191 -4.47 -2.75 -39.23
CA GLN A 191 -5.30 -2.56 -40.42
C GLN A 191 -6.79 -2.88 -40.20
N GLU A 192 -7.11 -3.86 -39.33
CA GLU A 192 -8.48 -4.20 -38.95
C GLU A 192 -9.01 -3.24 -37.89
N PHE A 193 -8.14 -2.78 -36.99
CA PHE A 193 -8.48 -1.93 -35.84
C PHE A 193 -7.89 -0.51 -35.96
N ASN A 194 -8.01 0.07 -37.16
CA ASN A 194 -7.47 1.39 -37.48
C ASN A 194 -8.31 2.57 -36.96
N SER A 195 -9.42 2.32 -36.26
CA SER A 195 -10.24 3.36 -35.64
C SER A 195 -10.83 2.89 -34.32
N GLU A 196 -11.09 3.85 -33.42
CA GLU A 196 -11.69 3.56 -32.12
C GLU A 196 -13.10 2.97 -32.25
N LYS A 197 -13.86 3.37 -33.27
CA LYS A 197 -15.16 2.76 -33.63
C LYS A 197 -15.05 1.25 -33.79
N LYS A 198 -14.07 0.78 -34.59
CA LYS A 198 -13.89 -0.64 -34.86
C LYS A 198 -13.47 -1.40 -33.61
N LYS A 199 -12.61 -0.79 -32.76
CA LYS A 199 -12.22 -1.36 -31.47
C LYS A 199 -13.43 -1.50 -30.52
N LEU A 200 -14.22 -0.43 -30.36
CA LEU A 200 -15.42 -0.40 -29.53
C LEU A 200 -16.44 -1.47 -29.95
N LEU A 201 -16.80 -1.50 -31.24
CA LEU A 201 -17.76 -2.47 -31.76
C LEU A 201 -17.25 -3.90 -31.61
N TYR A 202 -15.96 -4.13 -31.88
CA TYR A 202 -15.36 -5.45 -31.74
C TYR A 202 -15.37 -5.96 -30.30
N ALA A 203 -14.92 -5.15 -29.34
CA ALA A 203 -14.98 -5.56 -27.93
C ALA A 203 -16.43 -5.79 -27.49
N ALA A 204 -17.35 -4.93 -27.91
CA ALA A 204 -18.76 -5.04 -27.54
C ALA A 204 -19.44 -6.31 -28.10
N THR A 205 -19.11 -6.74 -29.32
CA THR A 205 -19.68 -7.97 -29.91
C THR A 205 -19.14 -9.27 -29.31
N LEU A 206 -18.00 -9.19 -28.61
CA LEU A 206 -17.43 -10.29 -27.83
C LEU A 206 -18.00 -10.40 -26.41
N LEU A 207 -18.90 -9.51 -26.02
CA LEU A 207 -19.58 -9.58 -24.73
C LEU A 207 -20.90 -10.34 -24.84
N THR A 208 -21.25 -11.06 -23.78
CA THR A 208 -22.52 -11.78 -23.62
C THR A 208 -23.05 -11.56 -22.20
N GLY A 209 -24.23 -12.10 -21.87
CA GLY A 209 -24.73 -12.11 -20.48
C GLY A 209 -24.83 -10.73 -19.81
N SER A 210 -24.46 -10.67 -18.54
CA SER A 210 -24.44 -9.41 -17.76
C SER A 210 -23.43 -8.38 -18.31
N ALA A 211 -22.35 -8.83 -18.94
CA ALA A 211 -21.37 -7.95 -19.56
C ALA A 211 -21.92 -7.26 -20.81
N ALA A 212 -22.62 -7.99 -21.69
CA ALA A 212 -23.31 -7.41 -22.84
C ALA A 212 -24.41 -6.42 -22.41
N THR A 213 -25.20 -6.78 -21.40
CA THR A 213 -26.27 -5.92 -20.87
C THR A 213 -25.71 -4.59 -20.38
N GLY A 214 -24.53 -4.60 -19.74
CA GLY A 214 -23.86 -3.39 -19.27
C GLY A 214 -23.37 -2.45 -20.38
N VAL A 215 -23.18 -2.96 -21.61
CA VAL A 215 -22.64 -2.18 -22.74
C VAL A 215 -23.61 -2.02 -23.90
N ALA A 216 -24.85 -2.52 -23.80
CA ALA A 216 -25.83 -2.47 -24.89
C ALA A 216 -26.03 -1.04 -25.44
N LYS A 217 -26.07 -0.05 -24.55
CA LYS A 217 -26.19 1.38 -24.90
C LYS A 217 -25.01 1.92 -25.71
N VAL A 218 -23.83 1.29 -25.64
CA VAL A 218 -22.65 1.66 -26.43
C VAL A 218 -22.89 1.31 -27.89
N ILE A 219 -23.35 0.09 -28.15
CA ILE A 219 -23.65 -0.38 -29.51
C ILE A 219 -24.77 0.46 -30.12
N GLU A 220 -25.84 0.74 -29.35
CA GLU A 220 -26.96 1.58 -29.80
C GLU A 220 -26.51 2.98 -30.21
N LYS A 221 -25.71 3.65 -29.36
CA LYS A 221 -25.24 5.02 -29.65
C LYS A 221 -24.22 5.09 -30.78
N ILE A 222 -23.32 4.11 -30.90
CA ILE A 222 -22.37 4.07 -32.03
C ILE A 222 -23.11 3.83 -33.35
N ASN A 223 -24.14 2.97 -33.35
CA ASN A 223 -24.95 2.73 -34.54
C ASN A 223 -25.84 3.92 -34.91
N ALA A 224 -26.32 4.69 -33.93
CA ALA A 224 -27.13 5.88 -34.15
C ALA A 224 -26.33 7.08 -34.70
N SER A 225 -25.06 7.20 -34.30
CA SER A 225 -24.17 8.30 -34.72
C SER A 225 -22.82 7.76 -35.21
N PRO A 226 -22.77 7.04 -36.35
CA PRO A 226 -21.60 6.27 -36.78
C PRO A 226 -20.34 7.10 -37.11
N ASP A 227 -20.49 8.39 -37.36
CA ASP A 227 -19.39 9.27 -37.80
C ASP A 227 -19.16 10.46 -36.84
N ASN A 228 -19.87 10.49 -35.70
CA ASN A 228 -19.74 11.52 -34.67
C ASN A 228 -19.45 10.87 -33.30
N ASP A 229 -18.19 10.96 -32.87
CA ASP A 229 -17.67 10.34 -31.64
C ASP A 229 -17.97 11.13 -30.36
N VAL A 230 -18.52 12.35 -30.48
CA VAL A 230 -18.82 13.23 -29.33
C VAL A 230 -19.79 12.57 -28.35
N ASP A 231 -20.77 11.83 -28.87
CA ASP A 231 -21.84 11.20 -28.09
C ASP A 231 -21.59 9.73 -27.74
N TRP A 232 -20.46 9.15 -28.19
CA TRP A 232 -20.16 7.75 -27.96
C TRP A 232 -19.79 7.51 -26.49
N PRO A 233 -20.45 6.53 -25.83
CA PRO A 233 -20.00 6.08 -24.52
C PRO A 233 -18.55 5.59 -24.58
N TYR A 234 -17.76 5.97 -23.58
CA TYR A 234 -16.33 5.65 -23.42
C TYR A 234 -15.37 6.23 -24.48
N LYS A 235 -15.84 6.62 -25.67
CA LYS A 235 -15.07 7.26 -26.77
C LYS A 235 -13.94 6.43 -27.39
N THR A 236 -13.24 5.60 -26.60
CA THR A 236 -12.13 4.75 -27.05
C THR A 236 -12.32 3.30 -26.61
N GLY A 237 -11.73 2.37 -27.36
CA GLY A 237 -11.72 0.95 -27.01
C GLY A 237 -11.08 0.70 -25.65
N MET A 238 -10.00 1.41 -25.32
CA MET A 238 -9.32 1.30 -24.03
C MET A 238 -10.20 1.78 -22.87
N ALA A 239 -10.95 2.87 -23.03
CA ALA A 239 -11.84 3.36 -21.99
C ALA A 239 -13.00 2.37 -21.71
N LEU A 240 -13.51 1.68 -22.74
CA LEU A 240 -14.48 0.60 -22.56
C LEU A 240 -13.86 -0.56 -21.74
N LEU A 241 -12.64 -0.98 -22.08
CA LEU A 241 -11.95 -2.05 -21.35
C LEU A 241 -11.68 -1.66 -19.89
N SER A 242 -11.27 -0.42 -19.62
CA SER A 242 -11.07 0.09 -18.26
C SER A 242 -12.37 0.11 -17.45
N HIS A 243 -13.49 0.49 -18.07
CA HIS A 243 -14.80 0.42 -17.42
C HIS A 243 -15.18 -1.02 -17.04
N LEU A 244 -14.97 -1.96 -17.96
CA LEU A 244 -15.23 -3.38 -17.71
C LEU A 244 -14.29 -3.95 -16.64
N ALA A 245 -13.02 -3.53 -16.62
CA ALA A 245 -12.05 -3.94 -15.61
C ALA A 245 -12.49 -3.50 -14.20
N GLY A 246 -12.99 -2.27 -14.05
CA GLY A 246 -13.56 -1.80 -12.78
C GLY A 246 -14.74 -2.65 -12.26
N LYS A 247 -15.43 -3.39 -13.15
CA LYS A 247 -16.58 -4.23 -12.80
C LYS A 247 -16.24 -5.71 -12.62
N TYR A 248 -15.28 -6.23 -13.37
CA TYR A 248 -15.00 -7.68 -13.45
C TYR A 248 -13.61 -8.07 -12.96
N ALA A 249 -12.66 -7.14 -12.91
CA ALA A 249 -11.33 -7.30 -12.29
C ALA A 249 -11.30 -6.66 -10.89
N THR A 250 -12.32 -6.93 -10.08
CA THR A 250 -12.51 -6.31 -8.75
C THR A 250 -11.68 -6.97 -7.65
N MET A 251 -11.07 -8.13 -7.93
CA MET A 251 -10.12 -8.75 -7.01
C MET A 251 -8.74 -8.16 -7.21
N ASP A 252 -8.13 -7.71 -6.11
CA ASP A 252 -6.70 -7.57 -6.04
C ASP A 252 -6.07 -8.97 -6.10
N LEU A 253 -5.70 -9.36 -7.32
CA LEU A 253 -5.04 -10.63 -7.60
C LEU A 253 -3.74 -10.78 -6.80
N ALA A 254 -3.06 -9.70 -6.46
CA ALA A 254 -1.85 -9.73 -5.65
C ALA A 254 -2.19 -10.09 -4.20
N ALA A 255 -3.16 -9.40 -3.59
CA ALA A 255 -3.61 -9.72 -2.23
C ALA A 255 -4.22 -11.14 -2.12
N ALA A 256 -4.89 -11.63 -3.18
CA ALA A 256 -5.43 -12.98 -3.21
C ALA A 256 -4.36 -14.05 -3.42
N ALA A 257 -3.36 -13.78 -4.28
CA ALA A 257 -2.19 -14.64 -4.44
C ALA A 257 -1.36 -14.70 -3.15
N GLU A 258 -1.17 -13.57 -2.47
CA GLU A 258 -0.50 -13.48 -1.16
C GLU A 258 -1.26 -14.24 -0.07
N ASN A 259 -2.58 -14.09 0.00
CA ASN A 259 -3.43 -14.89 0.89
C ASN A 259 -3.42 -16.39 0.57
N LYS A 260 -3.21 -16.76 -0.70
CA LYS A 260 -3.10 -18.17 -1.10
C LYS A 260 -1.71 -18.72 -0.74
N LEU A 261 -0.65 -17.95 -0.97
CA LEU A 261 0.74 -18.25 -0.59
C LEU A 261 0.89 -18.43 0.92
N THR A 262 0.36 -17.52 1.72
CA THR A 262 0.40 -17.60 3.20
C THR A 262 -0.36 -18.81 3.78
N LYS A 263 -1.31 -19.37 3.01
CA LYS A 263 -2.06 -20.58 3.40
C LYS A 263 -1.38 -21.88 2.99
N ILE A 264 -0.44 -21.83 2.05
CA ILE A 264 0.35 -22.99 1.65
C ILE A 264 1.35 -23.29 2.78
N LYS A 265 1.10 -24.36 3.53
CA LYS A 265 2.00 -24.88 4.56
C LYS A 265 2.55 -26.22 4.10
N GLN A 266 3.80 -26.50 4.42
CA GLN A 266 4.44 -27.80 4.16
C GLN A 266 3.89 -28.86 5.12
N ALA A 267 2.64 -29.27 4.91
CA ALA A 267 1.91 -30.22 5.74
C ALA A 267 0.90 -31.02 4.88
N GLY A 268 0.49 -32.20 5.35
CA GLY A 268 -0.44 -33.06 4.63
C GLY A 268 0.07 -33.48 3.24
N LYS A 269 -0.71 -33.16 2.19
CA LYS A 269 -0.36 -33.45 0.78
C LYS A 269 0.95 -32.78 0.33
N TYR A 270 1.35 -31.69 0.98
CA TYR A 270 2.55 -30.91 0.64
C TYR A 270 3.73 -31.19 1.58
N VAL A 271 3.76 -32.34 2.26
CA VAL A 271 4.92 -32.76 3.08
C VAL A 271 6.17 -32.96 2.21
N ASN A 272 5.99 -33.52 1.00
CA ASN A 272 7.09 -33.68 0.07
C ASN A 272 7.48 -32.32 -0.53
N PHE A 273 8.75 -32.00 -0.42
CA PHE A 273 9.32 -30.73 -0.87
C PHE A 273 9.10 -30.45 -2.36
N ILE A 274 9.09 -31.50 -3.21
CA ILE A 274 8.84 -31.35 -4.66
C ILE A 274 7.37 -30.98 -4.93
N ASP A 275 6.42 -31.59 -4.20
CA ASP A 275 5.00 -31.30 -4.34
C ASP A 275 4.65 -29.91 -3.80
N PHE A 276 5.36 -29.46 -2.77
CA PHE A 276 5.28 -28.09 -2.25
C PHE A 276 5.80 -27.07 -3.29
N LEU A 277 6.99 -27.30 -3.86
CA LEU A 277 7.56 -26.41 -4.88
C LEU A 277 6.67 -26.29 -6.12
N THR A 278 6.05 -27.39 -6.55
CA THR A 278 5.18 -27.42 -7.73
C THR A 278 3.91 -26.58 -7.54
N GLU A 279 3.33 -26.56 -6.34
CA GLU A 279 2.19 -25.69 -6.02
C GLU A 279 2.65 -24.23 -5.80
N PHE A 280 3.86 -24.02 -5.28
CA PHE A 280 4.41 -22.68 -5.04
C PHE A 280 4.78 -21.94 -6.34
N THR A 281 5.07 -22.67 -7.43
CA THR A 281 5.51 -22.09 -8.72
C THR A 281 4.43 -22.01 -9.80
N ASN A 282 3.21 -22.53 -9.56
CA ASN A 282 2.06 -22.46 -10.48
C ASN A 282 0.99 -21.48 -9.98
#